data_AF-A0A7J7PTQ9-F1
#
_entry.id   AF-A0A7J7PTQ9-F1
#
_cell.length_a   1.000
_cell.length_b   1.000
_cell.length_c   1.000
_cell.angle_alpha   90.00
_cell.angle_beta   90.00
_cell.angle_gamma   90.00
#
_symmetry.space_group_name_H-M   'P 1'
#
loop_
_entity.id
_entity.type
_entity.pdbx_description
1 polymer ?
#
loop_
_entity_poly.entity_id
_entity_poly.type
_entity_poly.pdbx_seq_one_letter_code
_entity_poly.pdbx_strand_id
1 'polypeptide(L)'
;MRNGNYLRVSLVRRAQLHFSGHGSSLGAATAAAAAAAAAVARHLRFPLAAHLHSSCTSSGASSAAGQGRADVSQHQATSSSSSEGTALLPDGVHQQSCKVAGKTWTFETGRLARLAHGSCVVTVGGTSVLSTAVVDPNPQMGADGVPLQVEYRERLSAAGKLPSRPDRRERSGTDRELLAGRLVDRAVRPLLAPGHLYDTQVWCQVLAADGCIDPEVVAINAASAALLLAGNVPFTHPVGAVRAAQRGHRVLINPSVAAGAEPAVSLSLTFAGSPHKATAIEATAKQVANRDIIRAMRHASTATSPLIHAQLALSAAAGGSSRSTARAVAVHILQQQHAALPLLWPSQRLQQAVQQLAEQPLQQLFSQRQQLQQGETAAAAAAGPDKESRAAGLSRIRGQLLADLRRTGLLPDQHTPLPAAAAAGMETEADALRAFDMLQSRVMRQQLLQGGCRVDGRQPGQLRAISCQAGPLARCVHGSGLFSRGETQSMATVTVGHDRDLGQVETLFSRAGSSGSNSRLYLHYAFRPSLWARWARPASPTGGKLDTATWLGHRCWG
;
A
#
# COMPACT_ATOMS: atom_id res chain seq x y z
N MET A 1 -36.31 -13.76 7.03
CA MET A 1 -34.88 -13.86 7.42
C MET A 1 -34.05 -12.90 6.57
N ARG A 2 -34.04 -11.63 6.95
CA ARG A 2 -33.20 -10.56 6.37
C ARG A 2 -32.34 -10.07 7.52
N ASN A 3 -31.01 -10.15 7.40
CA ASN A 3 -30.03 -9.22 7.99
C ASN A 3 -28.63 -9.81 7.76
N GLY A 4 -27.90 -9.17 6.83
CA GLY A 4 -26.55 -9.56 6.45
C GLY A 4 -25.53 -8.99 7.42
N ASN A 5 -24.71 -9.88 7.98
CA ASN A 5 -23.50 -9.53 8.70
C ASN A 5 -22.33 -9.51 7.71
N TYR A 6 -21.54 -8.45 7.74
CA TYR A 6 -20.41 -8.26 6.83
C TYR A 6 -19.18 -9.01 7.36
N LEU A 7 -18.62 -9.90 6.54
CA LEU A 7 -17.26 -10.40 6.69
C LEU A 7 -16.35 -9.50 5.87
N ARG A 8 -15.41 -8.84 6.56
CA ARG A 8 -14.34 -8.03 5.94
C ARG A 8 -13.23 -9.00 5.53
N VAL A 9 -12.95 -9.11 4.23
CA VAL A 9 -11.98 -10.05 3.70
C VAL A 9 -10.92 -9.30 2.90
N SER A 10 -9.68 -9.44 3.35
CA SER A 10 -8.51 -8.82 2.75
C SER A 10 -7.82 -9.82 1.85
N LEU A 11 -7.93 -9.64 0.54
CA LEU A 11 -7.34 -10.52 -0.46
C LEU A 11 -6.09 -9.88 -1.05
N VAL A 12 -4.91 -10.39 -0.66
CA VAL A 12 -3.68 -10.20 -1.43
C VAL A 12 -3.46 -11.46 -2.25
N ARG A 13 -3.73 -11.41 -3.56
CA ARG A 13 -3.33 -12.47 -4.50
C ARG A 13 -2.55 -11.88 -5.66
N ARG A 14 -1.33 -12.40 -5.86
CA ARG A 14 -0.62 -12.33 -7.14
C ARG A 14 -1.44 -13.14 -8.15
N ALA A 15 -2.03 -12.47 -9.13
CA ALA A 15 -2.63 -13.15 -10.27
C ALA A 15 -1.50 -13.45 -11.28
N GLN A 16 -1.08 -14.70 -11.36
CA GLN A 16 -0.43 -15.25 -12.56
C GLN A 16 -1.49 -16.05 -13.31
N LEU A 17 -1.65 -15.74 -14.59
CA LEU A 17 -2.56 -16.41 -15.50
C LEU A 17 -1.96 -17.78 -15.85
N HIS A 18 -2.69 -18.87 -15.56
CA HIS A 18 -2.41 -20.19 -16.12
C HIS A 18 -3.53 -20.53 -17.11
N PHE A 19 -3.16 -20.73 -18.36
CA PHE A 19 -3.97 -21.46 -19.33
C PHE A 19 -3.78 -22.96 -19.07
N SER A 20 -4.90 -23.69 -18.97
CA SER A 20 -4.90 -25.16 -18.98
C SER A 20 -5.56 -25.60 -20.28
N GLY A 21 -4.86 -26.40 -21.06
CA GLY A 21 -5.37 -27.07 -22.24
C GLY A 21 -4.68 -28.43 -22.34
N HIS A 22 -5.42 -29.49 -22.04
CA HIS A 22 -4.98 -30.86 -22.23
C HIS A 22 -5.06 -31.23 -23.71
N GLY A 23 -4.00 -31.90 -24.20
CA GLY A 23 -4.12 -32.96 -25.21
C GLY A 23 -4.15 -32.55 -26.68
N SER A 24 -3.15 -33.07 -27.41
CA SER A 24 -3.16 -33.44 -28.84
C SER A 24 -3.24 -32.34 -29.90
N SER A 25 -2.07 -31.82 -30.32
CA SER A 25 -1.52 -31.90 -31.70
C SER A 25 -0.40 -30.85 -31.86
N LEU A 26 0.86 -31.27 -31.78
CA LEU A 26 2.04 -30.40 -31.75
C LEU A 26 2.45 -29.79 -33.12
N GLY A 27 1.69 -30.02 -34.21
CA GLY A 27 2.09 -29.63 -35.56
C GLY A 27 1.42 -28.37 -36.14
N ALA A 28 0.25 -27.96 -35.65
CA ALA A 28 -0.55 -26.91 -36.29
C ALA A 28 -0.47 -25.52 -35.60
N ALA A 29 0.04 -25.45 -34.36
CA ALA A 29 0.08 -24.21 -33.58
C ALA A 29 1.22 -23.25 -33.97
N THR A 30 2.27 -23.76 -34.62
CA THR A 30 3.44 -22.96 -35.01
C THR A 30 3.18 -22.12 -36.28
N ALA A 31 2.32 -22.58 -37.18
CA ALA A 31 1.96 -21.83 -38.39
C ALA A 31 0.98 -20.66 -38.10
N ALA A 32 0.03 -20.85 -37.18
CA ALA A 32 -0.95 -19.82 -36.80
C ALA A 32 -0.32 -18.68 -35.98
N ALA A 33 0.67 -18.98 -35.13
CA ALA A 33 1.41 -17.97 -34.36
C ALA A 33 2.32 -17.08 -35.24
N ALA A 34 2.92 -17.65 -36.29
CA ALA A 34 3.75 -16.89 -37.24
C ALA A 34 2.91 -15.95 -38.13
N ALA A 35 1.70 -16.38 -38.54
CA ALA A 35 0.79 -15.54 -39.31
C ALA A 35 0.23 -14.35 -38.50
N ALA A 36 -0.01 -14.53 -37.20
CA ALA A 36 -0.47 -13.46 -36.31
C ALA A 36 0.62 -12.42 -36.01
N ALA A 37 1.89 -12.83 -35.91
CA ALA A 37 3.03 -11.92 -35.73
C ALA A 37 3.30 -11.06 -37.00
N ALA A 38 3.10 -11.62 -38.19
CA ALA A 38 3.26 -10.90 -39.46
C ALA A 38 2.14 -9.87 -39.73
N ALA A 39 0.93 -10.08 -39.19
CA ALA A 39 -0.18 -9.14 -39.31
C ALA A 39 -0.02 -7.90 -38.40
N VAL A 40 0.58 -8.05 -37.22
CA VAL A 40 0.85 -6.94 -36.28
C VAL A 40 2.01 -6.05 -36.77
N ALA A 41 2.98 -6.63 -37.48
CA ALA A 41 4.12 -5.89 -38.04
C ALA A 41 3.78 -4.98 -39.25
N ARG A 42 2.57 -5.08 -39.84
CA ARG A 42 2.14 -4.22 -40.95
C ARG A 42 1.44 -2.92 -40.54
N HIS A 43 1.07 -2.76 -39.27
CA HIS A 43 0.35 -1.55 -38.79
C HIS A 43 1.24 -0.54 -38.03
N LEU A 44 2.56 -0.72 -38.03
CA LEU A 44 3.50 0.26 -37.50
C LEU A 44 4.52 0.63 -38.58
N ARG A 45 4.13 1.59 -39.45
CA ARG A 45 5.06 2.33 -40.31
C ARG A 45 4.82 3.83 -40.09
N PHE A 46 5.75 4.48 -39.41
CA PHE A 46 5.99 5.92 -39.56
C PHE A 46 7.45 6.11 -40.03
N PRO A 47 7.72 7.04 -40.97
CA PRO A 47 8.97 7.08 -41.70
C PRO A 47 10.10 7.78 -40.92
N LEU A 48 11.31 7.31 -41.17
CA LEU A 48 12.60 7.89 -40.77
C LEU A 48 13.16 8.74 -41.93
N ALA A 49 13.57 9.97 -41.64
CA ALA A 49 14.56 10.77 -42.37
C ALA A 49 15.06 11.84 -41.36
N ALA A 50 16.31 11.89 -40.87
CA ALA A 50 17.64 12.02 -41.48
C ALA A 50 18.09 13.49 -41.70
N HIS A 51 19.34 13.76 -41.26
CA HIS A 51 20.22 14.94 -41.46
C HIS A 51 20.00 16.18 -40.56
N LEU A 52 20.94 16.62 -39.71
CA LEU A 52 22.36 17.06 -39.79
C LEU A 52 22.47 18.60 -39.72
N HIS A 53 23.26 19.07 -38.75
CA HIS A 53 24.09 20.30 -38.68
C HIS A 53 23.66 21.62 -39.36
N SER A 54 23.72 22.69 -38.54
CA SER A 54 24.38 24.01 -38.73
C SER A 54 23.44 25.17 -38.32
N SER A 55 23.75 25.89 -37.25
CA SER A 55 24.56 27.12 -37.15
C SER A 55 23.76 28.43 -37.35
N CYS A 56 23.91 29.31 -36.36
CA CYS A 56 24.03 30.77 -36.45
C CYS A 56 22.77 31.66 -36.66
N THR A 57 22.47 32.40 -35.59
CA THR A 57 22.36 33.88 -35.48
C THR A 57 21.60 34.70 -36.53
N SER A 58 20.74 35.59 -36.01
CA SER A 58 20.49 37.03 -36.36
C SER A 58 18.98 37.32 -36.31
N SER A 59 18.49 38.05 -35.31
CA SER A 59 18.41 39.52 -35.18
C SER A 59 17.51 40.21 -36.21
N GLY A 60 16.41 40.77 -35.70
CA GLY A 60 16.11 42.19 -35.90
C GLY A 60 15.09 42.58 -36.98
N ALA A 61 14.00 43.19 -36.51
CA ALA A 61 13.34 44.39 -37.05
C ALA A 61 12.68 44.28 -38.45
N SER A 62 11.63 44.99 -38.85
CA SER A 62 10.67 45.96 -38.27
C SER A 62 9.77 46.41 -39.43
N SER A 63 8.55 46.92 -39.12
CA SER A 63 7.74 47.85 -39.95
C SER A 63 7.11 47.29 -41.25
N ALA A 64 6.01 47.76 -41.82
CA ALA A 64 4.88 48.61 -41.43
C ALA A 64 3.91 48.66 -42.63
N ALA A 65 2.65 49.02 -42.35
CA ALA A 65 1.69 49.73 -43.22
C ALA A 65 1.00 49.00 -44.39
N GLY A 66 -0.33 49.21 -44.47
CA GLY A 66 -1.16 48.96 -45.66
C GLY A 66 -2.66 49.01 -45.35
N GLN A 67 -3.30 50.13 -45.69
CA GLN A 67 -4.69 50.52 -45.40
C GLN A 67 -5.74 49.78 -46.23
N GLY A 68 -7.01 49.77 -45.76
CA GLY A 68 -8.18 49.49 -46.60
C GLY A 68 -9.50 49.38 -45.84
N ARG A 69 -10.31 50.46 -45.86
CA ARG A 69 -11.70 50.56 -45.37
C ARG A 69 -12.69 49.73 -46.21
N ALA A 70 -13.70 49.14 -45.59
CA ALA A 70 -15.12 49.26 -45.97
C ALA A 70 -16.06 48.55 -44.98
N ASP A 71 -17.05 49.28 -44.47
CA ASP A 71 -18.22 48.81 -43.73
C ASP A 71 -19.14 47.97 -44.62
N VAL A 72 -19.62 46.82 -44.13
CA VAL A 72 -20.99 46.32 -44.37
C VAL A 72 -21.44 45.52 -43.15
N SER A 73 -22.48 46.01 -42.49
CA SER A 73 -23.24 45.33 -41.45
C SER A 73 -24.10 44.21 -42.03
N GLN A 74 -24.11 43.03 -41.41
CA GLN A 74 -25.27 42.12 -41.43
C GLN A 74 -25.17 41.03 -40.35
N HIS A 75 -26.29 40.84 -39.66
CA HIS A 75 -26.56 39.93 -38.56
C HIS A 75 -26.18 38.47 -38.85
N GLN A 76 -25.47 37.81 -37.92
CA GLN A 76 -25.54 36.36 -37.74
C GLN A 76 -25.51 35.96 -36.25
N ALA A 77 -26.32 34.96 -35.94
CA ALA A 77 -26.66 34.45 -34.62
C ALA A 77 -25.46 33.94 -33.83
N THR A 78 -25.37 34.34 -32.55
CA THR A 78 -24.38 33.81 -31.61
C THR A 78 -24.93 32.57 -30.92
N SER A 79 -24.44 31.40 -31.31
CA SER A 79 -24.46 30.20 -30.49
C SER A 79 -23.51 30.40 -29.31
N SER A 80 -24.05 30.45 -28.09
CA SER A 80 -23.28 30.58 -26.85
C SER A 80 -22.56 29.27 -26.51
N SER A 81 -21.30 29.14 -26.94
CA SER A 81 -20.37 28.20 -26.32
C SER A 81 -19.86 28.81 -25.01
N SER A 82 -20.36 28.32 -23.88
CA SER A 82 -19.86 28.67 -22.56
C SER A 82 -18.44 28.13 -22.38
N SER A 83 -17.43 28.98 -22.59
CA SER A 83 -16.07 28.72 -22.16
C SER A 83 -16.01 28.82 -20.62
N GLU A 84 -15.77 27.70 -19.95
CA GLU A 84 -15.43 27.68 -18.52
C GLU A 84 -14.20 28.57 -18.29
N GLY A 85 -14.37 29.69 -17.60
CA GLY A 85 -13.28 30.60 -17.26
C GLY A 85 -12.32 29.95 -16.27
N THR A 86 -11.07 29.78 -16.66
CA THR A 86 -9.98 29.40 -15.75
C THR A 86 -9.75 30.53 -14.77
N ALA A 87 -10.24 30.39 -13.54
CA ALA A 87 -9.94 31.35 -12.48
C ALA A 87 -8.42 31.45 -12.31
N LEU A 88 -7.87 32.67 -12.38
CA LEU A 88 -6.46 32.92 -12.10
C LEU A 88 -6.21 32.59 -10.62
N LEU A 89 -5.46 31.51 -10.38
CA LEU A 89 -5.07 31.10 -9.03
C LEU A 89 -4.00 32.06 -8.49
N PRO A 90 -3.92 32.26 -7.16
CA PRO A 90 -2.84 33.03 -6.54
C PRO A 90 -1.46 32.45 -6.89
N ASP A 91 -0.44 33.30 -6.89
CA ASP A 91 0.93 32.90 -7.20
C ASP A 91 1.39 31.70 -6.33
N GLY A 92 1.96 30.69 -6.99
CA GLY A 92 2.44 29.46 -6.35
C GLY A 92 1.35 28.42 -6.02
N VAL A 93 0.08 28.69 -6.33
CA VAL A 93 -0.99 27.70 -6.22
C VAL A 93 -1.17 26.97 -7.54
N HIS A 94 -1.02 25.65 -7.50
CA HIS A 94 -1.24 24.80 -8.67
C HIS A 94 -2.46 23.92 -8.42
N GLN A 95 -3.26 23.73 -9.47
CA GLN A 95 -4.47 22.93 -9.40
C GLN A 95 -4.60 22.06 -10.65
N GLN A 96 -5.04 20.82 -10.47
CA GLN A 96 -5.44 19.94 -11.56
C GLN A 96 -6.73 19.23 -11.26
N SER A 97 -7.56 19.07 -12.27
CA SER A 97 -8.86 18.42 -12.14
C SER A 97 -9.02 17.27 -13.13
N CYS A 98 -9.74 16.23 -12.73
CA CYS A 98 -10.12 15.12 -13.61
C CYS A 98 -11.55 14.65 -13.30
N LYS A 99 -12.19 13.98 -14.26
CA LYS A 99 -13.53 13.40 -14.08
C LYS A 99 -13.42 11.90 -13.90
N VAL A 100 -13.99 11.38 -12.82
CA VAL A 100 -14.08 9.94 -12.54
C VAL A 100 -15.51 9.62 -12.13
N ALA A 101 -16.15 8.70 -12.86
CA ALA A 101 -17.52 8.25 -12.59
C ALA A 101 -18.55 9.41 -12.51
N GLY A 102 -18.39 10.42 -13.37
CA GLY A 102 -19.27 11.60 -13.41
C GLY A 102 -19.01 12.64 -12.32
N LYS A 103 -18.02 12.42 -11.44
CA LYS A 103 -17.64 13.37 -10.38
C LYS A 103 -16.31 14.03 -10.74
N THR A 104 -16.22 15.34 -10.52
CA THR A 104 -14.97 16.09 -10.68
C THR A 104 -14.13 15.92 -9.41
N TRP A 105 -12.89 15.49 -9.62
CA TRP A 105 -11.85 15.42 -8.61
C TRP A 105 -10.88 16.56 -8.86
N THR A 106 -10.57 17.31 -7.82
CA THR A 106 -9.68 18.47 -7.90
C THR A 106 -8.54 18.27 -6.92
N PHE A 107 -7.32 18.37 -7.41
CA PHE A 107 -6.08 18.28 -6.65
C PHE A 107 -5.44 19.68 -6.64
N GLU A 108 -5.11 20.18 -5.47
CA GLU A 108 -4.55 21.52 -5.29
C GLU A 108 -3.31 21.46 -4.38
N THR A 109 -2.28 22.24 -4.69
CA THR A 109 -1.09 22.42 -3.85
C THR A 109 -0.66 23.89 -3.80
N GLY A 110 0.20 24.24 -2.84
CA GLY A 110 0.75 25.60 -2.67
C GLY A 110 -0.10 26.54 -1.81
N ARG A 111 -1.39 26.29 -1.64
CA ARG A 111 -2.27 27.12 -0.78
C ARG A 111 -2.09 26.85 0.72
N LEU A 112 -2.06 25.57 1.11
CA LEU A 112 -2.01 25.15 2.51
C LEU A 112 -0.71 24.38 2.82
N ALA A 113 -0.26 24.49 4.08
CA ALA A 113 0.89 23.74 4.61
C ALA A 113 2.18 23.87 3.77
N ARG A 114 2.52 25.10 3.35
CA ARG A 114 3.71 25.42 2.52
C ARG A 114 5.06 25.03 3.15
N LEU A 115 5.09 24.79 4.46
CA LEU A 115 6.29 24.35 5.18
C LEU A 115 6.49 22.83 5.14
N ALA A 116 5.48 22.06 4.76
CA ALA A 116 5.64 20.64 4.54
C ALA A 116 6.45 20.41 3.25
N HIS A 117 7.22 19.32 3.20
CA HIS A 117 7.96 18.97 1.98
C HIS A 117 6.99 18.73 0.81
N GLY A 118 5.85 18.08 1.07
CA GLY A 118 4.75 17.98 0.12
C GLY A 118 3.40 18.18 0.78
N SER A 119 2.48 18.88 0.12
CA SER A 119 1.10 19.03 0.57
C SER A 119 0.13 19.00 -0.61
N CYS A 120 -1.04 18.38 -0.42
CA CYS A 120 -2.10 18.37 -1.41
C CYS A 120 -3.47 18.38 -0.74
N VAL A 121 -4.37 19.24 -1.22
CA VAL A 121 -5.79 19.20 -0.91
C VAL A 121 -6.50 18.53 -2.08
N VAL A 122 -7.25 17.47 -1.79
CA VAL A 122 -8.11 16.80 -2.78
C VAL A 122 -9.57 17.03 -2.43
N THR A 123 -10.34 17.49 -3.41
CA THR A 123 -11.76 17.80 -3.26
C THR A 123 -12.58 17.03 -4.30
N VAL A 124 -13.69 16.44 -3.85
CA VAL A 124 -14.67 15.73 -4.68
C VAL A 124 -16.07 16.05 -4.17
N GLY A 125 -16.88 16.71 -5.01
CA GLY A 125 -18.17 17.22 -4.54
C GLY A 125 -17.96 18.21 -3.39
N GLY A 126 -18.57 17.95 -2.23
CA GLY A 126 -18.37 18.75 -1.01
C GLY A 126 -17.40 18.12 0.01
N THR A 127 -16.78 16.98 -0.31
CA THR A 127 -15.78 16.35 0.56
C THR A 127 -14.37 16.77 0.18
N SER A 128 -13.57 17.23 1.13
CA SER A 128 -12.18 17.63 0.94
C SER A 128 -11.25 17.13 2.04
N VAL A 129 -10.05 16.70 1.64
CA VAL A 129 -9.01 16.17 2.54
C VAL A 129 -7.68 16.83 2.23
N LEU A 130 -7.03 17.37 3.25
CA LEU A 130 -5.63 17.81 3.20
C LEU A 130 -4.74 16.62 3.55
N SER A 131 -3.72 16.36 2.73
CA SER A 131 -2.62 15.50 3.10
C SER A 131 -1.30 16.27 3.06
N THR A 132 -0.45 16.03 4.05
CA THR A 132 0.93 16.51 4.08
C THR A 132 1.90 15.35 4.20
N ALA A 133 3.08 15.50 3.63
CA ALA A 133 4.21 14.59 3.73
C ALA A 133 5.42 15.36 4.26
N VAL A 134 6.00 14.87 5.34
CA VAL A 134 7.20 15.46 5.97
C VAL A 134 8.21 14.35 6.22
N VAL A 135 9.49 14.66 6.00
CA VAL A 135 10.61 13.73 6.14
C VAL A 135 11.60 14.34 7.13
N ASP A 136 12.07 13.55 8.10
CA ASP A 136 13.21 13.95 8.91
C ASP A 136 14.49 13.84 8.05
N PRO A 137 15.32 14.89 7.98
CA PRO A 137 16.58 14.83 7.23
C PRO A 137 17.59 13.83 7.82
N ASN A 138 17.40 13.38 9.07
CA ASN A 138 18.27 12.42 9.72
C ASN A 138 17.75 10.99 9.52
N PRO A 139 18.57 10.08 8.98
CA PRO A 139 18.16 8.68 8.82
C PRO A 139 18.10 7.95 10.17
N GLN A 140 17.08 7.11 10.35
CA GLN A 140 17.03 6.19 11.49
C GLN A 140 17.96 5.00 11.27
N MET A 141 19.17 5.10 11.81
CA MET A 141 20.15 4.01 11.77
C MET A 141 19.69 2.84 12.65
N GLY A 142 19.62 1.64 12.08
CA GLY A 142 19.26 0.42 12.80
C GLY A 142 17.75 0.15 12.92
N ALA A 143 16.88 0.93 12.27
CA ALA A 143 15.45 0.65 12.25
C ALA A 143 15.12 -0.59 11.39
N ASP A 144 14.32 -1.51 11.96
CA ASP A 144 13.80 -2.69 11.26
C ASP A 144 12.59 -2.30 10.39
N GLY A 145 12.85 -1.99 9.12
CA GLY A 145 11.84 -1.73 8.09
C GLY A 145 11.69 -0.25 7.73
N VAL A 146 10.74 0.04 6.84
CA VAL A 146 10.55 1.41 6.33
C VAL A 146 9.90 2.29 7.42
N PRO A 147 10.57 3.36 7.88
CA PRO A 147 10.05 4.25 8.90
C PRO A 147 9.02 5.23 8.29
N LEU A 148 7.80 4.73 8.14
CA LEU A 148 6.64 5.48 7.67
C LEU A 148 5.58 5.48 8.76
N GLN A 149 5.11 6.66 9.14
CA GLN A 149 3.94 6.85 9.99
C GLN A 149 2.83 7.51 9.18
N VAL A 150 1.65 6.91 9.19
CA VAL A 150 0.46 7.49 8.56
C VAL A 150 -0.57 7.77 9.64
N GLU A 151 -1.04 9.01 9.67
CA GLU A 151 -2.10 9.45 10.58
C GLU A 151 -3.25 10.02 9.78
N TYR A 152 -4.46 9.60 10.10
CA TYR A 152 -5.69 10.05 9.48
C TYR A 152 -6.62 10.59 10.55
N ARG A 153 -7.14 11.80 10.35
CA ARG A 153 -7.98 12.52 11.32
C ARG A 153 -9.27 13.03 10.69
N GLU A 154 -10.37 12.74 11.38
CA GLU A 154 -11.71 13.22 11.09
C GLU A 154 -12.10 14.25 12.16
N ARG A 155 -12.12 15.54 11.80
CA ARG A 155 -12.68 16.56 12.69
C ARG A 155 -14.18 16.62 12.52
N LEU A 156 -14.94 16.64 13.62
CA LEU A 156 -16.40 16.73 13.56
C LEU A 156 -16.87 18.05 12.95
N SER A 157 -16.03 19.10 13.05
CA SER A 157 -16.23 20.37 12.35
C SER A 157 -16.32 20.21 10.82
N ALA A 158 -15.70 19.19 10.24
CA ALA A 158 -15.77 18.91 8.80
C ALA A 158 -17.19 18.54 8.35
N ALA A 159 -18.03 18.05 9.27
CA ALA A 159 -19.45 17.80 9.08
C ALA A 159 -20.34 18.85 9.76
N GLY A 160 -19.77 19.98 10.22
CA GLY A 160 -20.49 21.03 10.95
C GLY A 160 -20.99 20.63 12.34
N LYS A 161 -20.33 19.67 13.00
CA LYS A 161 -20.74 19.14 14.31
C LYS A 161 -19.75 19.49 15.41
N LEU A 162 -20.27 19.64 16.63
CA LEU A 162 -19.47 19.75 17.83
C LEU A 162 -19.35 18.37 18.50
N PRO A 163 -18.17 18.02 19.06
CA PRO A 163 -18.02 16.76 19.80
C PRO A 163 -18.99 16.67 20.98
N SER A 164 -19.61 15.50 21.15
CA SER A 164 -20.57 15.22 22.23
C SER A 164 -19.95 15.15 23.64
N ARG A 165 -18.63 15.05 23.73
CA ARG A 165 -17.89 14.91 25.00
C ARG A 165 -17.89 16.21 25.82
N PRO A 166 -17.76 16.12 27.16
CA PRO A 166 -17.76 17.31 28.03
C PRO A 166 -16.68 18.35 27.69
N ASP A 167 -15.51 17.90 27.20
CA ASP A 167 -14.40 18.77 26.80
C ASP A 167 -14.60 19.42 25.42
N ARG A 168 -15.65 19.03 24.67
CA ARG A 168 -15.99 19.49 23.32
C ARG A 168 -14.82 19.47 22.34
N ARG A 169 -13.88 18.55 22.54
CA ARG A 169 -12.67 18.39 21.72
C ARG A 169 -12.55 16.95 21.25
N GLU A 170 -12.13 16.78 20.00
CA GLU A 170 -11.73 15.47 19.50
C GLU A 170 -10.49 14.99 20.26
N ARG A 171 -10.46 13.70 20.64
CA ARG A 171 -9.32 13.07 21.32
C ARG A 171 -8.58 12.11 20.38
N SER A 172 -7.77 11.23 20.96
CA SER A 172 -7.07 10.14 20.28
C SER A 172 -7.98 9.37 19.31
N GLY A 173 -7.35 8.82 18.27
CA GLY A 173 -8.02 8.32 17.08
C GLY A 173 -9.06 7.25 17.38
N THR A 174 -10.23 7.40 16.77
CA THR A 174 -11.28 6.38 16.73
C THR A 174 -10.84 5.15 15.94
N ASP A 175 -11.50 4.01 16.13
CA ASP A 175 -11.22 2.80 15.35
C ASP A 175 -11.37 3.06 13.84
N ARG A 176 -12.33 3.89 13.44
CA ARG A 176 -12.53 4.30 12.04
C ARG A 176 -11.31 5.06 11.51
N GLU A 177 -10.83 6.05 12.25
CA GLU A 177 -9.65 6.83 11.86
C GLU A 177 -8.40 5.95 11.76
N LEU A 178 -8.21 5.02 12.71
CA LEU A 178 -7.12 4.07 12.69
C LEU A 178 -7.19 3.13 11.48
N LEU A 179 -8.38 2.61 11.16
CA LEU A 179 -8.60 1.73 10.00
C LEU A 179 -8.35 2.46 8.68
N ALA A 180 -8.81 3.71 8.55
CA ALA A 180 -8.56 4.54 7.37
C ALA A 180 -7.06 4.85 7.22
N GLY A 181 -6.39 5.24 8.31
CA GLY A 181 -4.94 5.47 8.31
C GLY A 181 -4.14 4.23 7.90
N ARG A 182 -4.55 3.03 8.34
CA ARG A 182 -3.94 1.76 7.90
C ARG A 182 -4.18 1.48 6.42
N LEU A 183 -5.34 1.84 5.87
CA LEU A 183 -5.59 1.64 4.45
C LEU A 183 -4.70 2.57 3.61
N VAL A 184 -4.53 3.83 4.04
CA VAL A 184 -3.59 4.77 3.42
C VAL A 184 -2.15 4.24 3.51
N ASP A 185 -1.71 3.78 4.70
CA ASP A 185 -0.38 3.17 4.90
C ASP A 185 -0.15 1.99 3.95
N ARG A 186 -1.08 1.05 3.86
CA ARG A 186 -1.00 -0.11 2.96
C ARG A 186 -0.94 0.29 1.48
N ALA A 187 -1.63 1.37 1.11
CA ALA A 187 -1.65 1.85 -0.26
C ALA A 187 -0.31 2.45 -0.71
N VAL A 188 0.40 3.16 0.18
CA VAL A 188 1.61 3.92 -0.16
C VAL A 188 2.93 3.26 0.29
N ARG A 189 2.94 2.52 1.40
CA ARG A 189 4.17 1.91 1.96
C ARG A 189 4.93 1.02 0.97
N PRO A 190 4.30 0.14 0.17
CA PRO A 190 5.01 -0.72 -0.77
C PRO A 190 5.71 0.03 -1.92
N LEU A 191 5.44 1.33 -2.06
CA LEU A 191 5.90 2.17 -3.15
C LEU A 191 7.07 3.07 -2.76
N LEU A 192 7.44 3.10 -1.48
CA LEU A 192 8.70 3.67 -1.03
C LEU A 192 9.84 2.77 -1.49
N ALA A 193 10.92 3.38 -1.99
CA ALA A 193 12.07 2.63 -2.47
C ALA A 193 12.66 1.74 -1.36
N PRO A 194 13.15 0.53 -1.70
CA PRO A 194 13.92 -0.28 -0.76
C PRO A 194 15.12 0.53 -0.21
N GLY A 195 15.36 0.43 1.10
CA GLY A 195 16.43 1.19 1.75
C GLY A 195 16.04 2.63 2.16
N HIS A 196 14.77 3.00 2.08
CA HIS A 196 14.28 4.25 2.69
C HIS A 196 14.36 4.17 4.22
N LEU A 197 15.26 4.97 4.82
CA LEU A 197 15.54 5.00 6.27
C LEU A 197 15.13 6.32 6.94
N TYR A 198 14.59 7.26 6.19
CA TYR A 198 14.22 8.57 6.72
C TYR A 198 12.80 8.53 7.28
N ASP A 199 12.64 8.98 8.53
CA ASP A 199 11.33 9.07 9.16
C ASP A 199 10.39 9.90 8.32
N THR A 200 9.38 9.25 7.76
CA THR A 200 8.39 9.90 6.90
C THR A 200 7.05 9.89 7.59
N GLN A 201 6.49 11.07 7.81
CA GLN A 201 5.15 11.24 8.33
C GLN A 201 4.21 11.68 7.21
N VAL A 202 3.12 10.93 7.02
CA VAL A 202 2.00 11.33 6.19
C VAL A 202 0.82 11.64 7.10
N TRP A 203 0.33 12.86 7.05
CA TRP A 203 -0.80 13.31 7.84
C TRP A 203 -1.97 13.66 6.92
N CYS A 204 -3.11 12.97 7.09
CA CYS A 204 -4.34 13.20 6.37
C CYS A 204 -5.39 13.79 7.31
N GLN A 205 -5.93 14.96 6.97
CA GLN A 205 -6.97 15.65 7.71
C GLN A 205 -8.18 15.91 6.83
N VAL A 206 -9.34 15.40 7.23
CA VAL A 206 -10.62 15.74 6.58
C VAL A 206 -10.98 17.17 6.93
N LEU A 207 -11.11 18.02 5.90
CA LEU A 207 -11.45 19.44 6.02
C LEU A 207 -12.96 19.65 5.92
N ALA A 208 -13.61 18.98 4.98
CA ALA A 208 -15.05 18.99 4.77
C ALA A 208 -15.54 17.61 4.38
N ALA A 209 -16.76 17.24 4.80
CA ALA A 209 -17.39 15.97 4.44
C ALA A 209 -18.88 16.19 4.11
N ASP A 210 -19.26 15.87 2.88
CA ASP A 210 -20.64 16.07 2.37
C ASP A 210 -21.60 14.92 2.69
N GLY A 211 -21.11 13.84 3.31
CA GLY A 211 -21.91 12.64 3.59
C GLY A 211 -22.24 11.79 2.36
N CYS A 212 -21.77 12.17 1.18
CA CYS A 212 -21.98 11.46 -0.07
C CYS A 212 -20.73 10.69 -0.49
N ILE A 213 -19.54 11.21 -0.24
CA ILE A 213 -18.26 10.54 -0.53
C ILE A 213 -17.60 10.08 0.77
N ASP A 214 -17.07 8.86 0.77
CA ASP A 214 -16.22 8.39 1.87
C ASP A 214 -14.85 9.11 1.81
N PRO A 215 -14.47 9.90 2.83
CA PRO A 215 -13.22 10.66 2.81
C PRO A 215 -11.98 9.76 2.80
N GLU A 216 -12.08 8.50 3.20
CA GLU A 216 -10.99 7.52 3.16
C GLU A 216 -10.37 7.39 1.76
N VAL A 217 -11.20 7.29 0.72
CA VAL A 217 -10.72 7.18 -0.68
C VAL A 217 -10.06 8.47 -1.14
N VAL A 218 -10.59 9.61 -0.70
CA VAL A 218 -10.03 10.94 -1.00
C VAL A 218 -8.66 11.08 -0.34
N ALA A 219 -8.52 10.61 0.90
CA ALA A 219 -7.27 10.64 1.66
C ALA A 219 -6.15 9.83 1.00
N ILE A 220 -6.44 8.63 0.46
CA ILE A 220 -5.41 7.84 -0.25
C ILE A 220 -4.87 8.61 -1.47
N ASN A 221 -5.76 9.23 -2.25
CA ASN A 221 -5.35 10.02 -3.42
C ASN A 221 -4.57 11.29 -2.99
N ALA A 222 -4.99 11.95 -1.90
CA ALA A 222 -4.29 13.10 -1.34
C ALA A 222 -2.90 12.73 -0.81
N ALA A 223 -2.77 11.63 -0.09
CA ALA A 223 -1.50 11.11 0.42
C ALA A 223 -0.53 10.77 -0.70
N SER A 224 -1.02 10.09 -1.75
CA SER A 224 -0.23 9.79 -2.95
C SER A 224 0.28 11.06 -3.64
N ALA A 225 -0.58 12.07 -3.79
CA ALA A 225 -0.19 13.35 -4.38
C ALA A 225 0.83 14.11 -3.51
N ALA A 226 0.63 14.15 -2.19
CA ALA A 226 1.55 14.82 -1.26
C ALA A 226 2.93 14.16 -1.23
N LEU A 227 3.00 12.82 -1.24
CA LEU A 227 4.27 12.08 -1.33
C LEU A 227 4.99 12.33 -2.66
N LEU A 228 4.24 12.41 -3.77
CA LEU A 228 4.81 12.74 -5.07
C LEU A 228 5.37 14.17 -5.10
N LEU A 229 4.66 15.13 -4.50
CA LEU A 229 5.07 16.53 -4.42
C LEU A 229 6.27 16.77 -3.48
N ALA A 230 6.48 15.90 -2.49
CA ALA A 230 7.57 16.06 -1.53
C ALA A 230 8.96 16.06 -2.17
N GLY A 231 9.15 15.31 -3.26
CA GLY A 231 10.39 15.26 -4.06
C GLY A 231 11.60 14.62 -3.37
N ASN A 232 11.73 14.77 -2.05
CA ASN A 232 12.76 14.19 -1.20
C ASN A 232 12.39 12.78 -0.67
N VAL A 233 11.14 12.35 -0.86
CA VAL A 233 10.71 10.97 -0.60
C VAL A 233 10.93 10.13 -1.85
N PRO A 234 11.65 9.00 -1.79
CA PRO A 234 11.87 8.12 -2.92
C PRO A 234 10.61 7.28 -3.23
N PHE A 235 9.56 7.95 -3.71
CA PHE A 235 8.25 7.39 -4.02
C PHE A 235 8.17 6.93 -5.48
N THR A 236 7.96 5.63 -5.68
CA THR A 236 8.17 5.00 -7.00
C THR A 236 7.20 5.44 -8.08
N HIS A 237 5.92 5.52 -7.74
CA HIS A 237 4.86 6.00 -8.61
C HIS A 237 3.61 6.33 -7.78
N PRO A 238 2.77 7.29 -8.21
CA PRO A 238 1.51 7.55 -7.55
C PRO A 238 0.52 6.38 -7.68
N VAL A 239 -0.48 6.38 -6.80
CA VAL A 239 -1.63 5.49 -6.82
C VAL A 239 -2.91 6.28 -6.98
N GLY A 240 -3.85 5.70 -7.71
CA GLY A 240 -5.25 6.12 -7.66
C GLY A 240 -6.01 5.21 -6.72
N ALA A 241 -6.97 5.78 -6.00
CA ALA A 241 -7.89 5.01 -5.19
C ALA A 241 -9.35 5.31 -5.54
N VAL A 242 -10.15 4.26 -5.61
CA VAL A 242 -11.60 4.34 -5.87
C VAL A 242 -12.34 3.29 -5.05
N ARG A 243 -13.61 3.55 -4.74
CA ARG A 243 -14.52 2.56 -4.17
C ARG A 243 -15.42 1.99 -5.26
N ALA A 244 -15.37 0.69 -5.50
CA ALA A 244 -16.28 -0.01 -6.36
C ALA A 244 -17.38 -0.68 -5.52
N ALA A 245 -18.64 -0.49 -5.89
CA ALA A 245 -19.75 -1.21 -5.30
C ALA A 245 -20.57 -1.94 -6.37
N GLN A 246 -21.10 -3.10 -6.01
CA GLN A 246 -21.97 -3.86 -6.89
C GLN A 246 -23.43 -3.73 -6.48
N ARG A 247 -24.27 -3.34 -7.44
CA ARG A 247 -25.73 -3.33 -7.33
C ARG A 247 -26.32 -4.21 -8.44
N GLY A 248 -26.83 -5.39 -8.06
CA GLY A 248 -27.26 -6.40 -9.02
C GLY A 248 -26.09 -6.83 -9.92
N HIS A 249 -26.22 -6.63 -11.23
CA HIS A 249 -25.17 -6.97 -12.21
C HIS A 249 -24.23 -5.81 -12.56
N ARG A 250 -24.49 -4.59 -12.05
CA ARG A 250 -23.72 -3.39 -12.39
C ARG A 250 -22.71 -3.06 -11.30
N VAL A 251 -21.50 -2.68 -11.72
CA VAL A 251 -20.46 -2.12 -10.85
C VAL A 251 -20.52 -0.60 -10.95
N LEU A 252 -20.64 0.05 -9.80
CA LEU A 252 -20.65 1.50 -9.64
C LEU A 252 -19.33 1.94 -9.04
N ILE A 253 -18.71 2.98 -9.59
CA ILE A 253 -17.48 3.58 -9.06
C ILE A 253 -17.84 4.81 -8.26
N ASN A 254 -17.24 4.91 -7.07
CA ASN A 254 -17.48 5.94 -6.06
C ASN A 254 -18.98 6.20 -5.83
N PRO A 255 -19.78 5.17 -5.50
CA PRO A 255 -21.20 5.36 -5.19
C PRO A 255 -21.37 6.30 -3.99
N SER A 256 -22.55 6.93 -3.89
CA SER A 256 -22.86 7.74 -2.70
C SER A 256 -22.98 6.84 -1.45
N VAL A 257 -22.43 7.28 -0.33
CA VAL A 257 -22.54 6.62 0.99
C VAL A 257 -23.67 7.18 1.86
N ALA A 258 -24.47 8.11 1.33
CA ALA A 258 -25.54 8.77 2.07
C ALA A 258 -26.61 7.78 2.59
N ALA A 259 -27.05 7.99 3.83
CA ALA A 259 -28.08 7.17 4.47
C ALA A 259 -29.39 7.18 3.65
N GLY A 260 -29.93 6.00 3.33
CA GLY A 260 -31.13 5.84 2.50
C GLY A 260 -30.87 5.71 1.00
N ALA A 261 -29.64 6.00 0.54
CA ALA A 261 -29.21 5.77 -0.84
C ALA A 261 -28.64 4.36 -1.08
N GLU A 262 -28.69 3.47 -0.07
CA GLU A 262 -28.23 2.08 -0.12
C GLU A 262 -29.37 1.13 -0.58
N PRO A 263 -29.53 0.87 -1.90
CA PRO A 263 -30.05 -0.43 -2.32
C PRO A 263 -29.13 -1.53 -1.78
N ALA A 264 -29.57 -2.78 -1.74
CA ALA A 264 -28.76 -3.90 -1.28
C ALA A 264 -27.46 -4.04 -2.09
N VAL A 265 -26.39 -3.35 -1.65
CA VAL A 265 -25.03 -3.51 -2.17
C VAL A 265 -24.57 -4.90 -1.74
N SER A 266 -24.25 -5.74 -2.72
CA SER A 266 -23.77 -7.10 -2.49
C SER A 266 -22.27 -7.13 -2.25
N LEU A 267 -21.52 -6.18 -2.82
CA LEU A 267 -20.07 -6.03 -2.69
C LEU A 267 -19.70 -4.55 -2.60
N SER A 268 -18.87 -4.18 -1.63
CA SER A 268 -18.21 -2.89 -1.54
C SER A 268 -16.71 -3.13 -1.40
N LEU A 269 -15.92 -2.57 -2.31
CA LEU A 269 -14.48 -2.79 -2.42
C LEU A 269 -13.77 -1.46 -2.62
N THR A 270 -12.85 -1.10 -1.72
CA THR A 270 -11.90 -0.02 -1.94
C THR A 270 -10.66 -0.60 -2.61
N PHE A 271 -10.30 -0.02 -3.75
CA PHE A 271 -9.12 -0.38 -4.53
C PHE A 271 -8.14 0.79 -4.51
N ALA A 272 -6.87 0.51 -4.20
CA ALA A 272 -5.78 1.45 -4.38
C ALA A 272 -4.66 0.79 -5.18
N GLY A 273 -4.12 1.51 -6.16
CA GLY A 273 -3.01 1.03 -6.98
C GLY A 273 -2.93 1.73 -8.34
N SER A 274 -2.18 1.10 -9.24
CA SER A 274 -2.14 1.46 -10.66
C SER A 274 -3.12 0.60 -11.46
N PRO A 275 -3.41 0.92 -12.74
CA PRO A 275 -4.30 0.14 -13.58
C PRO A 275 -3.86 -1.31 -13.77
N HIS A 276 -2.57 -1.59 -13.61
CA HIS A 276 -1.96 -2.91 -13.79
C HIS A 276 -1.66 -3.63 -12.47
N LYS A 277 -1.58 -2.91 -11.35
CA LYS A 277 -1.12 -3.47 -10.08
C LYS A 277 -1.80 -2.82 -8.88
N ALA A 278 -2.55 -3.62 -8.13
CA ALA A 278 -3.10 -3.21 -6.84
C ALA A 278 -2.00 -3.16 -5.77
N THR A 279 -2.02 -2.14 -4.93
CA THR A 279 -1.21 -2.06 -3.70
C THR A 279 -2.03 -2.42 -2.48
N ALA A 280 -3.28 -1.94 -2.41
CA ALA A 280 -4.21 -2.27 -1.34
C ALA A 280 -5.61 -2.57 -1.88
N ILE A 281 -6.26 -3.55 -1.28
CA ILE A 281 -7.66 -3.90 -1.55
C ILE A 281 -8.33 -4.18 -0.21
N GLU A 282 -9.47 -3.53 0.00
CA GLU A 282 -10.31 -3.71 1.18
C GLU A 282 -11.73 -4.01 0.72
N ALA A 283 -12.34 -5.10 1.19
CA ALA A 283 -13.64 -5.50 0.68
C ALA A 283 -14.59 -6.03 1.76
N THR A 284 -15.86 -5.68 1.62
CA THR A 284 -16.99 -6.24 2.35
C THR A 284 -18.02 -6.78 1.36
N ALA A 285 -18.52 -7.99 1.60
CA ALA A 285 -19.43 -8.66 0.67
C ALA A 285 -20.50 -9.49 1.39
N LYS A 286 -21.67 -9.60 0.75
CA LYS A 286 -22.79 -10.46 1.15
C LYS A 286 -22.80 -11.71 0.27
N GLN A 287 -21.85 -12.62 0.54
CA GLN A 287 -21.68 -13.89 -0.17
C GLN A 287 -21.72 -13.73 -1.70
N VAL A 288 -20.64 -13.21 -2.27
CA VAL A 288 -20.54 -12.89 -3.70
C VAL A 288 -19.60 -13.88 -4.40
N ALA A 289 -19.91 -14.22 -5.64
CA ALA A 289 -19.07 -15.12 -6.43
C ALA A 289 -17.71 -14.47 -6.77
N ASN A 290 -16.64 -15.27 -6.80
CA ASN A 290 -15.28 -14.80 -7.11
C ASN A 290 -15.21 -14.01 -8.43
N ARG A 291 -15.98 -14.43 -9.44
CA ARG A 291 -16.05 -13.75 -10.75
C ARG A 291 -16.49 -12.30 -10.64
N ASP A 292 -17.39 -11.99 -9.72
CA ASP A 292 -17.97 -10.66 -9.55
C ASP A 292 -17.02 -9.76 -8.77
N ILE A 293 -16.29 -10.32 -7.79
CA ILE A 293 -15.18 -9.62 -7.10
C ILE A 293 -14.10 -9.22 -8.11
N ILE A 294 -13.67 -10.17 -8.96
CA ILE A 294 -12.67 -9.90 -10.01
C ILE A 294 -13.18 -8.84 -11.00
N ARG A 295 -14.46 -8.90 -11.39
CA ARG A 295 -15.08 -7.89 -12.25
C ARG A 295 -15.04 -6.51 -11.60
N ALA A 296 -15.41 -6.40 -10.32
CA ALA A 296 -15.37 -5.13 -9.59
C ALA A 296 -13.94 -4.58 -9.49
N MET A 297 -12.96 -5.42 -9.20
CA MET A 297 -11.54 -5.03 -9.17
C MET A 297 -11.04 -4.50 -10.51
N ARG A 298 -11.40 -5.12 -11.64
CA ARG A 298 -11.00 -4.65 -12.98
C ARG A 298 -11.62 -3.28 -13.32
N HIS A 299 -12.89 -3.08 -13.01
CA HIS A 299 -13.53 -1.78 -13.22
C HIS A 299 -12.90 -0.71 -12.33
N ALA A 300 -12.57 -1.06 -11.09
CA ALA A 300 -11.89 -0.17 -10.16
C ALA A 300 -10.50 0.22 -10.66
N SER A 301 -9.69 -0.74 -11.12
CA SER A 301 -8.34 -0.47 -11.59
C SER A 301 -8.32 0.45 -12.81
N THR A 302 -9.21 0.25 -13.78
CA THR A 302 -9.32 1.16 -14.95
C THR A 302 -9.73 2.58 -14.54
N ALA A 303 -10.57 2.73 -13.52
CA ALA A 303 -11.02 4.04 -13.05
C ALA A 303 -9.93 4.85 -12.32
N THR A 304 -8.80 4.25 -11.97
CA THR A 304 -7.68 4.95 -11.29
C THR A 304 -6.82 5.80 -12.23
N SER A 305 -6.78 5.51 -13.54
CA SER A 305 -5.86 6.19 -14.47
C SER A 305 -6.01 7.72 -14.49
N PRO A 306 -7.23 8.30 -14.54
CA PRO A 306 -7.40 9.75 -14.54
C PRO A 306 -6.87 10.41 -13.25
N LEU A 307 -7.04 9.75 -12.10
CA LEU A 307 -6.54 10.25 -10.81
C LEU A 307 -5.01 10.29 -10.79
N ILE A 308 -4.37 9.23 -11.28
CA ILE A 308 -2.91 9.14 -11.39
C ILE A 308 -2.37 10.21 -12.34
N HIS A 309 -3.02 10.41 -13.49
CA HIS A 309 -2.60 11.42 -14.46
C HIS A 309 -2.73 12.84 -13.90
N ALA A 310 -3.80 13.14 -13.15
CA ALA A 310 -3.97 14.43 -12.48
C ALA A 310 -2.87 14.70 -11.44
N GLN A 311 -2.49 13.68 -10.65
CA GLN A 311 -1.39 13.80 -9.69
C GLN A 311 -0.05 14.09 -10.37
N LEU A 312 0.26 13.37 -11.46
CA LEU A 312 1.49 13.59 -12.25
C LEU A 312 1.50 14.98 -12.90
N ALA A 313 0.37 15.42 -13.46
CA ALA A 313 0.24 16.75 -14.05
C ALA A 313 0.39 17.87 -13.00
N LEU A 314 -0.16 17.67 -11.80
CA LEU A 314 -0.01 18.61 -10.69
C LEU A 314 1.46 18.71 -10.27
N SER A 315 2.14 17.57 -10.09
CA SER A 315 3.55 17.54 -9.73
C SER A 315 4.43 18.23 -10.77
N ALA A 316 4.16 18.02 -12.07
CA ALA A 316 4.88 18.70 -13.14
C ALA A 316 4.64 20.22 -13.16
N ALA A 317 3.41 20.66 -12.88
CA ALA A 317 3.06 22.08 -12.82
C ALA A 317 3.70 22.80 -11.62
N ALA A 318 3.83 22.13 -10.47
CA ALA A 318 4.38 22.69 -9.25
C ALA A 318 5.93 22.75 -9.21
N GLY A 319 6.60 22.54 -10.35
CA GLY A 319 8.06 22.47 -10.41
C GLY A 319 8.65 21.21 -9.77
N GLY A 320 7.81 20.24 -9.39
CA GLY A 320 8.27 18.91 -9.03
C GLY A 320 8.94 18.27 -10.24
N SER A 321 10.06 17.60 -10.02
CA SER A 321 10.86 16.98 -11.06
C SER A 321 10.03 15.93 -11.81
N SER A 322 9.42 16.35 -12.90
CA SER A 322 8.80 15.50 -13.91
C SER A 322 9.88 14.64 -14.55
N ARG A 323 10.17 13.47 -13.95
CA ARG A 323 10.75 12.25 -14.56
C ARG A 323 11.25 11.29 -13.46
N SER A 324 10.62 10.12 -13.39
CA SER A 324 11.25 8.83 -13.00
C SER A 324 12.08 8.78 -11.69
N THR A 325 11.69 9.52 -10.67
CA THR A 325 12.37 9.65 -9.38
C THR A 325 12.04 8.55 -8.36
N ALA A 326 11.94 7.30 -8.83
CA ALA A 326 12.33 6.16 -7.99
C ALA A 326 13.76 5.76 -8.29
N ARG A 327 14.08 5.62 -9.58
CA ARG A 327 15.40 5.21 -10.04
C ARG A 327 16.32 6.42 -10.12
N ALA A 328 15.84 7.57 -10.58
CA ALA A 328 16.65 8.79 -10.61
C ALA A 328 16.91 9.37 -9.21
N VAL A 329 15.96 9.37 -8.27
CA VAL A 329 16.22 9.85 -6.88
C VAL A 329 16.99 8.81 -6.07
N ALA A 330 16.72 7.51 -6.18
CA ALA A 330 17.59 6.51 -5.54
C ALA A 330 19.00 6.58 -6.11
N VAL A 331 19.18 6.68 -7.43
CA VAL A 331 20.52 6.77 -8.06
C VAL A 331 21.18 8.14 -7.80
N HIS A 332 20.44 9.24 -7.76
CA HIS A 332 20.99 10.58 -7.52
C HIS A 332 21.31 10.84 -6.05
N ILE A 333 20.49 10.33 -5.11
CA ILE A 333 20.86 10.27 -3.67
C ILE A 333 22.05 9.33 -3.48
N LEU A 334 22.13 8.21 -4.21
CA LEU A 334 23.31 7.32 -4.18
C LEU A 334 24.55 7.90 -4.87
N GLN A 335 24.44 8.91 -5.75
CA GLN A 335 25.56 9.38 -6.58
C GLN A 335 26.02 10.82 -6.34
N GLN A 336 25.17 11.74 -5.84
CA GLN A 336 25.53 13.17 -5.84
C GLN A 336 25.70 13.82 -4.48
N GLN A 337 25.26 13.19 -3.37
CA GLN A 337 25.47 13.77 -2.05
C GLN A 337 25.95 12.71 -1.06
N HIS A 338 27.21 12.86 -0.64
CA HIS A 338 27.96 12.09 0.35
C HIS A 338 28.61 10.79 -0.11
N ALA A 339 29.91 10.90 -0.42
CA ALA A 339 30.93 9.87 -0.25
C ALA A 339 31.09 9.40 1.22
N ALA A 340 30.10 9.63 2.08
CA ALA A 340 30.15 9.43 3.53
C ALA A 340 28.82 8.94 4.13
N LEU A 341 27.81 8.59 3.31
CA LEU A 341 26.62 7.94 3.84
C LEU A 341 26.93 6.44 4.07
N PRO A 342 26.65 5.90 5.26
CA PRO A 342 26.71 4.46 5.49
C PRO A 342 25.82 3.79 4.43
N LEU A 343 26.31 2.70 3.87
CA LEU A 343 25.68 1.98 2.77
C LEU A 343 24.18 1.76 3.07
N LEU A 344 23.30 2.56 2.43
CA LEU A 344 21.83 2.50 2.54
C LEU A 344 21.26 1.11 2.19
N TRP A 345 22.10 0.29 1.56
CA TRP A 345 21.87 -1.06 1.13
C TRP A 345 23.19 -1.83 1.25
N PRO A 346 23.20 -3.10 1.70
CA PRO A 346 24.44 -3.88 1.84
C PRO A 346 25.26 -3.82 0.54
N SER A 347 26.59 -3.62 0.61
CA SER A 347 27.38 -3.53 -0.62
C SER A 347 27.29 -4.82 -1.43
N GLN A 348 27.56 -4.75 -2.73
CA GLN A 348 27.63 -5.95 -3.56
C GLN A 348 28.67 -6.94 -3.03
N ARG A 349 29.78 -6.44 -2.46
CA ARG A 349 30.82 -7.25 -1.84
C ARG A 349 30.29 -8.03 -0.64
N LEU A 350 29.53 -7.40 0.25
CA LEU A 350 28.90 -8.05 1.39
C LEU A 350 27.86 -9.06 0.98
N GLN A 351 27.01 -8.70 0.01
CA GLN A 351 26.00 -9.62 -0.51
C GLN A 351 26.65 -10.88 -1.09
N GLN A 352 27.76 -10.74 -1.80
CA GLN A 352 28.54 -11.87 -2.33
C GLN A 352 29.18 -12.70 -1.22
N ALA A 353 29.78 -12.06 -0.21
CA ALA A 353 30.37 -12.76 0.94
C ALA A 353 29.31 -13.54 1.73
N VAL A 354 28.18 -12.89 2.06
CA VAL A 354 27.04 -13.52 2.74
C VAL A 354 26.48 -14.67 1.92
N GLN A 355 26.39 -14.51 0.60
CA GLN A 355 25.97 -15.59 -0.29
C GLN A 355 26.92 -16.78 -0.21
N GLN A 356 28.23 -16.57 -0.34
CA GLN A 356 29.23 -17.64 -0.31
C GLN A 356 29.22 -18.40 1.04
N LEU A 357 29.04 -17.68 2.15
CA LEU A 357 29.10 -18.26 3.49
C LEU A 357 27.78 -18.93 3.93
N ALA A 358 26.63 -18.33 3.60
CA ALA A 358 25.35 -18.74 4.18
C ALA A 358 24.39 -19.47 3.21
N GLU A 359 24.61 -19.42 1.89
CA GLU A 359 23.67 -20.03 0.92
C GLU A 359 23.57 -21.54 1.08
N GLN A 360 24.70 -22.25 1.18
CA GLN A 360 24.74 -23.71 1.37
C GLN A 360 24.10 -24.14 2.71
N PRO A 361 24.46 -23.56 3.87
CA PRO A 361 23.79 -23.84 5.13
C PRO A 361 22.27 -23.61 5.11
N LEU A 362 21.82 -22.53 4.45
CA LEU A 362 20.40 -22.22 4.31
C LEU A 362 19.67 -23.27 3.45
N GLN A 363 20.25 -23.65 2.32
CA GLN A 363 19.68 -24.68 1.46
C GLN A 363 19.55 -26.01 2.19
N GLN A 364 20.59 -26.42 2.94
CA GLN A 364 20.58 -27.63 3.76
C GLN A 364 19.51 -27.56 4.85
N LEU A 365 19.41 -26.45 5.59
CA LEU A 365 18.40 -26.28 6.65
C LEU A 365 16.98 -26.43 6.11
N PHE A 366 16.71 -25.90 4.92
CA PHE A 366 15.38 -25.97 4.32
C PHE A 366 15.11 -27.28 3.56
N SER A 367 16.14 -27.98 3.05
CA SER A 367 15.99 -29.27 2.36
C SER A 367 15.92 -30.47 3.31
N GLN A 368 16.41 -30.36 4.54
CA GLN A 368 16.32 -31.41 5.57
C GLN A 368 14.91 -32.00 5.69
N ARG A 369 13.86 -31.17 5.61
CA ARG A 369 12.47 -31.65 5.67
C ARG A 369 12.03 -32.41 4.42
N GLN A 370 12.52 -32.05 3.24
CA GLN A 370 12.20 -32.78 2.00
C GLN A 370 12.75 -34.20 2.07
N GLN A 371 13.97 -34.36 2.58
CA GLN A 371 14.62 -35.66 2.73
C GLN A 371 13.90 -36.55 3.75
N LEU A 372 13.48 -35.99 4.90
CA LEU A 372 12.69 -36.71 5.90
C LEU A 372 11.33 -37.18 5.37
N GLN A 373 10.70 -36.45 4.45
CA GLN A 373 9.42 -36.84 3.84
C GLN A 373 9.55 -37.99 2.83
N GLN A 374 10.72 -38.19 2.24
CA GLN A 374 10.98 -39.25 1.27
C GLN A 374 11.38 -40.58 1.92
N GLY A 375 11.79 -40.56 3.20
CA GLY A 375 12.34 -41.71 3.92
C GLY A 375 11.33 -42.63 4.60
N GLU A 376 10.33 -42.13 5.34
CA GLU A 376 9.38 -43.00 6.08
C GLU A 376 8.14 -42.23 6.59
N THR A 377 7.03 -42.96 6.73
CA THR A 377 5.64 -42.63 7.13
C THR A 377 5.20 -41.14 7.23
N ALA A 378 4.07 -40.84 6.58
CA ALA A 378 3.39 -39.54 6.59
C ALA A 378 3.12 -38.90 7.98
N ALA A 379 3.21 -39.69 9.07
CA ALA A 379 3.08 -39.23 10.45
C ALA A 379 4.32 -38.47 10.96
N ALA A 380 5.54 -38.90 10.62
CA ALA A 380 6.78 -38.19 10.99
C ALA A 380 6.99 -36.92 10.15
N ALA A 381 6.53 -36.92 8.89
CA ALA A 381 6.52 -35.78 7.98
C ALA A 381 5.69 -34.57 8.49
N ALA A 382 4.65 -34.83 9.28
CA ALA A 382 3.86 -33.80 9.96
C ALA A 382 4.64 -33.16 11.14
N ALA A 383 5.60 -33.90 11.71
CA ALA A 383 6.47 -33.54 12.82
C ALA A 383 7.90 -33.15 12.38
N GLY A 384 8.07 -32.58 11.18
CA GLY A 384 9.34 -31.93 10.78
C GLY A 384 9.67 -30.74 11.69
N PRO A 385 10.91 -30.20 11.64
CA PRO A 385 11.40 -29.20 12.60
C PRO A 385 10.34 -28.12 12.83
N ASP A 386 9.85 -28.09 14.05
CA ASP A 386 8.92 -27.10 14.56
C ASP A 386 9.43 -25.70 14.24
N LYS A 387 8.54 -24.71 14.17
CA LYS A 387 8.95 -23.32 13.98
C LYS A 387 10.09 -22.90 14.91
N GLU A 388 10.19 -23.48 16.11
CA GLU A 388 11.28 -23.21 17.06
C GLU A 388 12.62 -23.78 16.59
N SER A 389 12.73 -25.06 16.21
CA SER A 389 14.00 -25.63 15.72
C SER A 389 14.49 -24.95 14.44
N ARG A 390 13.59 -24.53 13.54
CA ARG A 390 13.98 -23.72 12.37
C ARG A 390 14.47 -22.34 12.77
N ALA A 391 13.81 -21.68 13.74
CA ALA A 391 14.28 -20.40 14.27
C ALA A 391 15.66 -20.55 14.94
N ALA A 392 15.88 -21.63 15.70
CA ALA A 392 17.17 -21.96 16.30
C ALA A 392 18.24 -22.23 15.25
N GLY A 393 17.91 -22.96 14.18
CA GLY A 393 18.80 -23.20 13.03
C GLY A 393 19.20 -21.90 12.33
N LEU A 394 18.24 -21.02 12.03
CA LEU A 394 18.52 -19.70 11.47
C LEU A 394 19.37 -18.84 12.41
N SER A 395 19.10 -18.88 13.73
CA SER A 395 19.90 -18.15 14.71
C SER A 395 21.33 -18.66 14.77
N ARG A 396 21.56 -19.97 14.63
CA ARG A 396 22.89 -20.57 14.56
C ARG A 396 23.64 -20.13 13.30
N ILE A 397 22.99 -20.19 12.14
CA ILE A 397 23.58 -19.74 10.87
C ILE A 397 23.93 -18.24 10.93
N ARG A 398 23.05 -17.41 11.51
CA ARG A 398 23.33 -15.98 11.73
C ARG A 398 24.56 -15.77 12.61
N GLY A 399 24.64 -16.49 13.74
CA GLY A 399 25.81 -16.39 14.63
C GLY A 399 27.12 -16.78 13.95
N GLN A 400 27.11 -17.89 13.19
CA GLN A 400 28.28 -18.35 12.42
C GLN A 400 28.66 -17.36 11.32
N LEU A 401 27.68 -16.87 10.55
CA LEU A 401 27.90 -15.86 9.51
C LEU A 401 28.58 -14.61 10.06
N LEU A 402 28.09 -14.08 11.20
CA LEU A 402 28.69 -12.89 11.81
C LEU A 402 30.11 -13.14 12.30
N ALA A 403 30.39 -14.33 12.87
CA ALA A 403 31.75 -14.71 13.24
C ALA A 403 32.67 -14.81 12.02
N ASP A 404 32.20 -15.40 10.92
CA ASP A 404 32.95 -15.56 9.68
C ASP A 404 33.25 -14.22 9.01
N LEU A 405 32.26 -13.33 8.94
CA LEU A 405 32.43 -11.99 8.38
C LEU A 405 33.45 -11.17 9.17
N ARG A 406 33.47 -11.29 10.52
CA ARG A 406 34.51 -10.67 11.35
C ARG A 406 35.90 -11.24 11.05
N ARG A 407 36.04 -12.57 10.90
CA ARG A 407 37.31 -13.21 10.50
C ARG A 407 37.82 -12.72 9.13
N THR A 408 36.93 -12.42 8.20
CA THR A 408 37.31 -11.86 6.88
C THR A 408 37.68 -10.37 6.91
N GLY A 409 37.51 -9.69 8.05
CA GLY A 409 37.73 -8.25 8.20
C GLY A 409 36.67 -7.37 7.52
N LEU A 410 35.52 -7.94 7.13
CA LEU A 410 34.41 -7.19 6.53
C LEU A 410 33.54 -6.46 7.56
N LEU A 411 33.52 -6.97 8.80
CA LEU A 411 32.83 -6.34 9.93
C LEU A 411 33.84 -5.94 11.00
N PRO A 412 33.64 -4.82 11.69
CA PRO A 412 34.47 -4.45 12.83
C PRO A 412 34.25 -5.38 14.02
N ASP A 413 35.27 -5.50 14.87
CA ASP A 413 35.19 -6.27 16.11
C ASP A 413 34.24 -5.62 17.13
N GLN A 414 33.55 -6.45 17.92
CA GLN A 414 32.46 -6.02 18.82
C GLN A 414 32.87 -5.02 19.92
N HIS A 415 34.17 -4.83 20.15
CA HIS A 415 34.69 -4.05 21.29
C HIS A 415 35.63 -2.91 20.89
N THR A 416 35.70 -2.56 19.61
CA THR A 416 36.51 -1.43 19.16
C THR A 416 35.60 -0.23 18.93
N PRO A 417 35.57 0.79 19.82
CA PRO A 417 34.86 2.02 19.54
C PRO A 417 35.51 2.71 18.35
N LEU A 418 34.86 2.65 17.20
CA LEU A 418 35.29 3.36 16.00
C LEU A 418 34.93 4.84 16.16
N PRO A 419 35.87 5.78 15.94
CA PRO A 419 35.52 7.19 15.82
C PRO A 419 34.52 7.37 14.66
N ALA A 420 33.54 8.26 14.82
CA ALA A 420 32.41 8.42 13.89
C ALA A 420 32.84 8.61 12.41
N ALA A 421 34.01 9.21 12.17
CA ALA A 421 34.59 9.39 10.84
C ALA A 421 35.13 8.09 10.20
N ALA A 422 35.61 7.12 10.99
CA ALA A 422 36.06 5.81 10.49
C ALA A 422 34.89 4.82 10.30
N ALA A 423 33.77 5.04 10.99
CA ALA A 423 32.54 4.29 10.81
C ALA A 423 31.78 4.68 9.54
N ALA A 424 32.01 5.90 9.01
CA ALA A 424 31.41 6.38 7.78
C ALA A 424 31.96 5.60 6.57
N GLY A 425 31.22 4.59 6.12
CA GLY A 425 31.57 3.74 4.98
C GLY A 425 31.97 2.30 5.34
N MET A 426 32.06 1.97 6.63
CA MET A 426 32.19 0.57 7.07
C MET A 426 30.82 -0.09 7.16
N GLU A 427 30.77 -1.38 6.81
CA GLU A 427 29.55 -2.17 6.89
C GLU A 427 29.24 -2.55 8.33
N THR A 428 27.97 -2.43 8.71
CA THR A 428 27.52 -2.70 10.06
C THR A 428 27.00 -4.13 10.19
N GLU A 429 26.91 -4.63 11.42
CA GLU A 429 26.23 -5.91 11.71
C GLU A 429 24.78 -5.90 11.19
N ALA A 430 24.10 -4.74 11.25
CA ALA A 430 22.76 -4.58 10.69
C ALA A 430 22.73 -4.76 9.15
N ASP A 431 23.77 -4.31 8.44
CA ASP A 431 23.89 -4.53 6.98
C ASP A 431 24.07 -6.01 6.65
N ALA A 432 24.90 -6.71 7.43
CA ALA A 432 25.11 -8.15 7.26
C ALA A 432 23.82 -8.94 7.49
N LEU A 433 23.06 -8.60 8.54
CA LEU A 433 21.77 -9.23 8.83
C LEU A 433 20.72 -8.91 7.75
N ARG A 434 20.68 -7.68 7.23
CA ARG A 434 19.83 -7.33 6.07
C ARG A 434 20.18 -8.15 4.84
N ALA A 435 21.47 -8.28 4.51
CA ALA A 435 21.93 -9.10 3.39
C ALA A 435 21.55 -10.58 3.57
N PHE A 436 21.66 -11.10 4.79
CA PHE A 436 21.24 -12.44 5.13
C PHE A 436 19.73 -12.65 4.92
N ASP A 437 18.89 -11.73 5.38
CA ASP A 437 17.43 -11.82 5.22
C ASP A 437 17.00 -11.75 3.74
N MET A 438 17.72 -10.97 2.94
CA MET A 438 17.55 -10.95 1.48
C MET A 438 17.90 -12.30 0.84
N LEU A 439 19.05 -12.88 1.22
CA LEU A 439 19.48 -14.20 0.75
C LEU A 439 18.48 -15.28 1.16
N GLN A 440 18.06 -15.29 2.43
CA GLN A 440 17.06 -16.21 2.96
C GLN A 440 15.76 -16.14 2.13
N SER A 441 15.27 -14.93 1.87
CA SER A 441 14.07 -14.71 1.05
C SER A 441 14.25 -15.22 -0.40
N ARG A 442 15.45 -15.10 -0.97
CA ARG A 442 15.78 -15.59 -2.31
C ARG A 442 15.79 -17.13 -2.34
N VAL A 443 16.50 -17.77 -1.40
CA VAL A 443 16.61 -19.24 -1.30
C VAL A 443 15.22 -19.86 -1.08
N MET A 444 14.43 -19.35 -0.14
CA MET A 444 13.07 -19.84 0.12
C MET A 444 12.17 -19.73 -1.13
N ARG A 445 12.32 -18.65 -1.91
CA ARG A 445 11.55 -18.44 -3.14
C ARG A 445 11.98 -19.39 -4.26
N GLN A 446 13.28 -19.60 -4.43
CA GLN A 446 13.82 -20.54 -5.41
C GLN A 446 13.36 -21.97 -5.12
N GLN A 447 13.40 -22.40 -3.86
CA GLN A 447 12.91 -23.72 -3.45
C GLN A 447 11.42 -23.92 -3.77
N LEU A 448 10.58 -22.89 -3.55
CA LEU A 448 9.16 -22.99 -3.89
C LEU A 448 8.93 -23.09 -5.41
N LEU A 449 9.68 -22.32 -6.20
CA LEU A 449 9.52 -22.27 -7.66
C LEU A 449 10.10 -23.50 -8.36
N GLN A 450 11.23 -24.02 -7.89
CA GLN A 450 11.95 -25.15 -8.50
C GLN A 450 11.57 -26.49 -7.86
N GLY A 451 11.58 -26.55 -6.52
CA GLY A 451 11.29 -27.76 -5.76
C GLY A 451 9.81 -28.01 -5.50
N GLY A 452 8.92 -27.09 -5.93
CA GLY A 452 7.47 -27.24 -5.87
C GLY A 452 6.89 -27.36 -4.46
N CYS A 453 7.68 -27.17 -3.41
CA CYS A 453 7.24 -27.33 -2.03
C CYS A 453 7.62 -26.13 -1.17
N ARG A 454 6.85 -25.93 -0.10
CA ARG A 454 7.06 -24.85 0.86
C ARG A 454 8.13 -25.26 1.88
N VAL A 455 8.60 -24.30 2.66
CA VAL A 455 9.59 -24.51 3.74
C VAL A 455 9.10 -25.47 4.84
N ASP A 456 7.80 -25.72 4.94
CA ASP A 456 7.21 -26.74 5.81
C ASP A 456 6.88 -28.04 5.07
N GLY A 457 7.49 -28.30 3.91
CA GLY A 457 7.35 -29.53 3.12
C GLY A 457 6.00 -29.68 2.40
N ARG A 458 5.07 -28.73 2.57
CA ARG A 458 3.74 -28.80 1.97
C ARG A 458 3.75 -28.35 0.52
N GLN A 459 2.89 -28.97 -0.28
CA GLN A 459 2.58 -28.50 -1.63
C GLN A 459 1.85 -27.13 -1.57
N PRO A 460 1.95 -26.26 -2.60
CA PRO A 460 1.31 -24.94 -2.62
C PRO A 460 -0.20 -24.97 -2.35
N GLY A 461 -0.90 -26.03 -2.79
CA GLY A 461 -2.34 -26.24 -2.56
C GLY A 461 -2.69 -26.92 -1.23
N GLN A 462 -1.71 -27.45 -0.50
CA GLN A 462 -1.95 -28.25 0.70
C GLN A 462 -2.15 -27.38 1.95
N LEU A 463 -3.27 -27.56 2.64
CA LEU A 463 -3.59 -26.90 3.91
C LEU A 463 -2.81 -27.55 5.08
N ARG A 464 -2.67 -26.81 6.19
CA ARG A 464 -2.20 -27.39 7.47
C ARG A 464 -3.33 -28.21 8.08
N ALA A 465 -2.99 -29.13 8.98
CA ALA A 465 -3.97 -29.79 9.84
C ALA A 465 -4.85 -28.74 10.54
N ILE A 466 -6.16 -28.94 10.50
CA ILE A 466 -7.16 -28.09 11.14
C ILE A 466 -7.81 -28.90 12.25
N SER A 467 -7.94 -28.30 13.43
CA SER A 467 -8.78 -28.83 14.49
C SER A 467 -9.67 -27.73 15.05
N CYS A 468 -10.89 -28.11 15.40
CA CYS A 468 -11.90 -27.23 15.95
C CYS A 468 -12.47 -27.87 17.20
N GLN A 469 -12.53 -27.14 18.30
CA GLN A 469 -13.18 -27.56 19.53
C GLN A 469 -14.20 -26.51 19.94
N ALA A 470 -15.46 -26.93 20.13
CA ALA A 470 -16.52 -26.08 20.66
C ALA A 470 -16.63 -26.25 22.17
N GLY A 471 -16.89 -25.15 22.89
CA GLY A 471 -17.04 -25.16 24.35
C GLY A 471 -15.79 -25.52 25.17
N PRO A 472 -14.56 -25.09 24.83
CA PRO A 472 -13.38 -25.40 25.65
C PRO A 472 -13.38 -24.72 27.03
N LEU A 473 -14.11 -23.61 27.19
CA LEU A 473 -14.19 -22.86 28.45
C LEU A 473 -15.39 -23.29 29.29
N ALA A 474 -15.31 -23.03 30.60
CA ALA A 474 -16.40 -23.27 31.54
C ALA A 474 -17.70 -22.54 31.13
N ARG A 475 -18.83 -22.99 31.69
CA ARG A 475 -20.20 -22.53 31.34
C ARG A 475 -20.51 -21.05 31.61
N CYS A 476 -19.55 -20.25 32.06
CA CYS A 476 -19.71 -18.81 32.33
C CYS A 476 -19.76 -17.94 31.07
N VAL A 477 -19.42 -18.47 29.89
CA VAL A 477 -19.52 -17.77 28.60
C VAL A 477 -20.65 -18.34 27.74
N HIS A 478 -21.35 -17.49 26.98
CA HIS A 478 -22.46 -17.95 26.12
C HIS A 478 -21.99 -18.90 25.01
N GLY A 479 -20.78 -18.68 24.50
CA GLY A 479 -20.14 -19.59 23.58
C GLY A 479 -18.63 -19.45 23.63
N SER A 480 -17.92 -20.56 23.42
CA SER A 480 -16.47 -20.55 23.21
C SER A 480 -16.09 -21.52 22.10
N GLY A 481 -15.00 -21.20 21.41
CA GLY A 481 -14.45 -22.04 20.36
C GLY A 481 -12.93 -21.91 20.31
N LEU A 482 -12.24 -23.03 20.17
CA LEU A 482 -10.81 -23.10 19.92
C LEU A 482 -10.59 -23.59 18.51
N PHE A 483 -10.01 -22.75 17.68
CA PHE A 483 -9.64 -23.07 16.30
C PHE A 483 -8.13 -23.16 16.19
N SER A 484 -7.62 -24.28 15.70
CA SER A 484 -6.20 -24.48 15.43
C SER A 484 -5.98 -24.83 13.97
N ARG A 485 -4.96 -24.23 13.36
CA ARG A 485 -4.50 -24.52 12.00
C ARG A 485 -2.97 -24.64 11.98
N GLY A 486 -2.46 -25.86 12.12
CA GLY A 486 -1.06 -26.14 12.44
C GLY A 486 -0.66 -25.43 13.73
N GLU A 487 0.40 -24.63 13.69
CA GLU A 487 0.91 -23.89 14.86
C GLU A 487 0.15 -22.58 15.17
N THR A 488 -0.87 -22.22 14.38
CA THR A 488 -1.67 -21.02 14.64
C THR A 488 -2.95 -21.40 15.35
N GLN A 489 -3.18 -20.86 16.54
CA GLN A 489 -4.37 -21.09 17.33
C GLN A 489 -5.09 -19.77 17.64
N SER A 490 -6.41 -19.81 17.64
CA SER A 490 -7.27 -18.70 18.03
C SER A 490 -8.39 -19.22 18.93
N MET A 491 -8.54 -18.59 20.09
CA MET A 491 -9.67 -18.82 20.98
C MET A 491 -10.64 -17.65 20.81
N ALA A 492 -11.90 -17.98 20.54
CA ALA A 492 -12.98 -17.01 20.43
C ALA A 492 -14.03 -17.28 21.52
N THR A 493 -14.59 -16.21 22.06
CA THR A 493 -15.73 -16.26 22.98
C THR A 493 -16.84 -15.39 22.42
N VAL A 494 -18.08 -15.82 22.62
CA VAL A 494 -19.27 -15.06 22.25
C VAL A 494 -19.99 -14.68 23.52
N THR A 495 -20.43 -13.42 23.57
CA THR A 495 -21.30 -12.89 24.61
C THR A 495 -22.50 -12.25 23.94
N VAL A 496 -23.69 -12.60 24.41
CA VAL A 496 -24.95 -11.98 23.98
C VAL A 496 -25.35 -10.97 25.04
N GLY A 497 -25.65 -9.75 24.62
CA GLY A 497 -26.07 -8.64 25.48
C GLY A 497 -27.43 -8.09 25.09
N HIS A 498 -27.94 -7.15 25.87
CA HIS A 498 -29.17 -6.42 25.57
C HIS A 498 -28.85 -5.17 24.74
N ASP A 499 -29.88 -4.52 24.17
CA ASP A 499 -29.76 -3.22 23.50
C ASP A 499 -29.11 -2.11 24.36
N ARG A 500 -29.04 -2.28 25.69
CA ARG A 500 -28.38 -1.35 26.62
C ARG A 500 -26.85 -1.43 26.51
N ASP A 501 -26.34 -2.54 26.01
CA ASP A 501 -24.90 -2.79 25.81
C ASP A 501 -24.41 -2.28 24.44
N LEU A 502 -25.31 -1.71 23.62
CA LEU A 502 -24.97 -1.09 22.35
C LEU A 502 -24.13 0.17 22.63
N GLY A 503 -22.82 0.04 22.45
CA GLY A 503 -21.88 1.16 22.36
C GLY A 503 -22.27 2.09 21.22
N GLN A 504 -22.48 3.36 21.58
CA GLN A 504 -22.71 4.44 20.63
C GLN A 504 -21.37 4.89 20.05
N VAL A 505 -21.23 4.78 18.73
CA VAL A 505 -20.06 5.28 18.02
C VAL A 505 -20.45 6.58 17.32
N GLU A 506 -19.86 7.68 17.77
CA GLU A 506 -19.96 8.98 17.08
C GLU A 506 -19.03 8.95 15.87
N THR A 507 -19.57 9.26 14.69
CA THR A 507 -18.84 9.30 13.42
C THR A 507 -19.14 10.61 12.69
N LEU A 508 -18.36 10.95 11.66
CA LEU A 508 -18.65 12.13 10.82
C LEU A 508 -20.09 12.15 10.30
N PHE A 509 -20.67 10.98 10.02
CA PHE A 509 -21.96 10.85 9.35
C PHE A 509 -23.13 10.51 10.28
N SER A 510 -22.90 10.27 11.57
CA SER A 510 -24.00 10.06 12.54
C SER A 510 -24.82 11.34 12.72
N ARG A 511 -26.14 11.29 12.55
CA ARG A 511 -27.02 12.47 12.72
C ARG A 511 -27.10 12.85 14.20
N ALA A 512 -27.10 14.15 14.51
CA ALA A 512 -27.38 14.63 15.85
C ALA A 512 -28.79 14.16 16.27
N GLY A 513 -28.91 13.49 17.41
CA GLY A 513 -30.18 12.96 17.92
C GLY A 513 -30.65 11.63 17.30
N SER A 514 -30.02 11.14 16.23
CA SER A 514 -30.13 9.70 15.92
C SER A 514 -29.14 8.98 16.83
N SER A 515 -29.60 7.97 17.56
CA SER A 515 -28.69 6.94 18.09
C SER A 515 -27.70 6.63 16.97
N GLY A 516 -26.39 6.79 17.23
CA GLY A 516 -25.35 6.54 16.22
C GLY A 516 -25.57 5.18 15.54
N SER A 517 -24.88 4.87 14.45
CA SER A 517 -25.03 3.54 13.85
C SER A 517 -24.72 2.48 14.91
N ASN A 518 -25.75 1.90 15.53
CA ASN A 518 -25.59 0.97 16.63
C ASN A 518 -25.07 -0.32 16.00
N SER A 519 -23.77 -0.52 16.10
CA SER A 519 -23.13 -1.77 15.70
C SER A 519 -23.67 -2.86 16.62
N ARG A 520 -24.61 -3.66 16.12
CA ARG A 520 -25.17 -4.82 16.85
C ARG A 520 -24.16 -5.97 17.00
N LEU A 521 -22.99 -5.84 16.40
CA LEU A 521 -21.92 -6.83 16.42
C LEU A 521 -20.62 -6.14 16.81
N TYR A 522 -20.00 -6.64 17.87
CA TYR A 522 -18.67 -6.25 18.33
C TYR A 522 -17.69 -7.39 18.09
N LEU A 523 -16.57 -7.08 17.46
CA LEU A 523 -15.48 -8.02 17.26
C LEU A 523 -14.21 -7.43 17.88
N HIS A 524 -13.81 -7.94 19.03
CA HIS A 524 -12.55 -7.58 19.67
C HIS A 524 -11.50 -8.64 19.35
N TYR A 525 -10.35 -8.20 18.88
CA TYR A 525 -9.21 -9.06 18.59
C TYR A 525 -8.03 -8.68 19.48
N ALA A 526 -7.49 -9.67 20.21
CA ALA A 526 -6.36 -9.49 21.09
C ALA A 526 -5.18 -10.36 20.61
N PHE A 527 -4.07 -9.72 20.26
CA PHE A 527 -2.83 -10.39 19.92
C PHE A 527 -1.79 -10.13 21.02
N ARG A 528 -1.60 -11.12 21.90
CA ARG A 528 -0.67 -10.99 23.03
C ARG A 528 0.76 -11.28 22.59
N PRO A 529 1.77 -10.56 23.11
CA PRO A 529 3.14 -10.81 22.72
C PRO A 529 3.64 -12.21 23.07
N SER A 530 3.15 -12.81 24.17
CA SER A 530 3.42 -14.20 24.55
C SER A 530 3.05 -15.23 23.49
N LEU A 531 2.22 -14.88 22.50
CA LEU A 531 1.87 -15.75 21.37
C LEU A 531 3.00 -15.92 20.35
N TRP A 532 4.04 -15.08 20.40
CA TRP A 532 5.17 -15.14 19.45
C TRP A 532 6.54 -14.85 20.05
N ALA A 533 6.62 -14.10 21.16
CA ALA A 533 7.84 -13.77 21.88
C ALA A 533 7.73 -14.21 23.34
N ARG A 534 8.77 -14.90 23.82
CA ARG A 534 8.80 -15.51 25.15
C ARG A 534 8.84 -14.47 26.32
N TRP A 535 9.08 -13.18 26.03
CA TRP A 535 9.35 -12.14 27.05
C TRP A 535 8.80 -10.73 26.74
N ALA A 536 7.63 -10.58 26.13
CA ALA A 536 7.05 -9.25 25.88
C ALA A 536 5.83 -8.97 26.78
N ARG A 537 5.84 -7.79 27.44
CA ARG A 537 4.83 -7.38 28.44
C ARG A 537 3.43 -7.30 27.80
N PRO A 538 2.36 -7.76 28.48
CA PRO A 538 1.01 -7.50 28.01
C PRO A 538 0.71 -6.00 28.09
N ALA A 539 0.48 -5.34 26.96
CA ALA A 539 -0.05 -3.99 26.91
C ALA A 539 -1.53 -3.98 27.30
N SER A 540 -1.96 -2.98 28.07
CA SER A 540 -3.38 -2.70 28.30
C SER A 540 -4.02 -2.11 27.03
N PRO A 541 -5.33 -2.32 26.77
CA PRO A 541 -6.04 -1.66 25.67
C PRO A 541 -6.25 -0.16 25.90
N THR A 542 -5.91 0.34 27.08
CA THR A 542 -6.24 1.68 27.55
C THR A 542 -4.97 2.51 27.74
N GLY A 543 -4.67 3.36 26.75
CA GLY A 543 -3.79 4.51 26.94
C GLY A 543 -2.57 4.56 26.01
N GLY A 544 -2.66 5.40 24.98
CA GLY A 544 -1.59 6.32 24.54
C GLY A 544 -0.29 5.78 23.92
N LYS A 545 0.13 4.55 24.18
CA LYS A 545 1.30 3.92 23.55
C LYS A 545 0.99 2.44 23.33
N LEU A 546 0.50 2.10 22.14
CA LEU A 546 0.57 0.72 21.67
C LEU A 546 2.05 0.40 21.48
N ASP A 547 2.64 -0.34 22.42
CA ASP A 547 3.97 -0.92 22.25
C ASP A 547 4.06 -1.70 20.93
N THR A 548 5.26 -1.70 20.36
CA THR A 548 5.69 -2.32 19.09
C THR A 548 5.16 -3.76 18.88
N ALA A 549 4.88 -4.51 19.94
CA ALA A 549 4.34 -5.87 19.86
C ALA A 549 2.83 -5.94 19.51
N THR A 550 2.02 -4.97 19.94
CA THR A 550 0.61 -4.83 19.50
C THR A 550 0.55 -4.25 18.09
N TRP A 551 1.54 -3.41 17.74
CA TRP A 551 1.76 -2.87 16.41
C TRP A 551 2.04 -3.96 15.36
N LEU A 552 2.81 -5.00 15.71
CA LEU A 552 3.10 -6.16 14.83
C LEU A 552 1.89 -7.06 14.59
N GLY A 553 1.05 -7.30 15.60
CA GLY A 553 -0.16 -8.12 15.47
C GLY A 553 -1.20 -7.56 14.49
N HIS A 554 -1.23 -6.24 14.34
CA HIS A 554 -2.11 -5.54 13.41
C HIS A 554 -1.53 -5.37 11.99
N ARG A 555 -0.21 -5.61 11.78
CA ARG A 555 0.39 -5.63 10.43
C ARG A 555 0.06 -6.89 9.65
N CYS A 556 -0.29 -7.99 10.31
CA CYS A 556 -0.44 -9.30 9.67
C CYS A 556 -1.86 -9.64 9.21
N TRP A 557 -2.89 -8.98 9.73
CA TRP A 557 -4.29 -9.20 9.34
C TRP A 557 -4.99 -7.86 9.14
N GLY A 558 -5.16 -7.53 7.86
CA GLY A 558 -5.82 -6.33 7.37
C GLY A 558 -5.88 -6.34 5.86
#